data_AF-A0A124F584-F1
#
_entry.id   AF-A0A124F584-F1
#
_cell.length_a   1.000
_cell.length_b   1.000
_cell.length_c   1.000
_cell.angle_alpha   90.00
_cell.angle_beta   90.00
_cell.angle_gamma   90.00
#
_symmetry.space_group_name_H-M   'P 1'
#
loop_
_entity.id
_entity.type
_entity.pdbx_description
1 polymer ?
#
loop_
_entity_poly.entity_id
_entity_poly.type
_entity_poly.pdbx_seq_one_letter_code
_entity_poly.pdbx_strand_id
1 'polypeptide(L)'
;MENTPEEYFDIAALNTNLFMEFGAKDFQTMQQNKEANQLLAFDEKSTFPAKSYEDHVLRFKVSYLKQSIQKIEDLKPTEETTPMINASLDLFNFVKDKYEKDYVKIAKLLDQKAPKETIDKAIAEM
;
A
#
# COMPACT_ATOMS: atom_id res chain seq x y z
N MET A 1 -24.38 2.96 -17.64
CA MET A 1 -23.60 1.91 -18.32
C MET A 1 -22.84 1.12 -17.28
N GLU A 2 -22.92 -0.21 -17.35
CA GLU A 2 -22.15 -1.15 -16.55
C GLU A 2 -20.66 -1.08 -16.91
N ASN A 3 -19.77 -1.49 -16.01
CA ASN A 3 -18.35 -1.63 -16.31
C ASN A 3 -18.09 -2.78 -17.30
N THR A 4 -17.02 -2.70 -18.07
CA THR A 4 -16.61 -3.81 -18.94
C THR A 4 -15.94 -4.93 -18.11
N PRO A 5 -15.90 -6.18 -18.60
CA PRO A 5 -15.16 -7.25 -17.93
C PRO A 5 -13.67 -6.91 -17.67
N GLU A 6 -13.04 -6.16 -18.58
CA GLU A 6 -11.67 -5.68 -18.44
C GLU A 6 -11.54 -4.67 -17.29
N GLU A 7 -12.47 -3.71 -17.18
CA GLU A 7 -12.47 -2.74 -16.08
C GLU A 7 -12.61 -3.43 -14.71
N TYR A 8 -13.49 -4.44 -14.61
CA TYR A 8 -13.62 -5.22 -13.38
C TYR A 8 -12.34 -5.97 -13.03
N PHE A 9 -11.73 -6.65 -14.02
CA PHE A 9 -10.49 -7.40 -13.80
C PHE A 9 -9.34 -6.47 -13.39
N ASP A 10 -9.16 -5.36 -14.10
CA ASP A 10 -8.07 -4.42 -13.85
C ASP A 10 -8.19 -3.81 -12.45
N ILE A 11 -9.39 -3.37 -12.08
CA ILE A 11 -9.61 -2.64 -10.83
C ILE A 11 -9.64 -3.57 -9.62
N ALA A 12 -10.36 -4.69 -9.70
CA ALA A 12 -10.59 -5.57 -8.56
C ALA A 12 -9.53 -6.66 -8.39
N ALA A 13 -8.88 -7.11 -9.48
CA ALA A 13 -7.90 -8.19 -9.46
C ALA A 13 -6.49 -7.74 -9.80
N LEU A 14 -6.24 -7.12 -10.96
CA LEU A 14 -4.88 -6.77 -11.40
C LEU A 14 -4.19 -5.80 -10.43
N ASN A 15 -4.95 -4.86 -9.84
CA ASN A 15 -4.42 -3.92 -8.84
C ASN A 15 -3.84 -4.60 -7.59
N THR A 16 -4.10 -5.88 -7.32
CA THR A 16 -3.42 -6.58 -6.21
C THR A 16 -1.91 -6.68 -6.42
N ASN A 17 -1.41 -6.49 -7.64
CA ASN A 17 0.02 -6.39 -7.91
C ASN A 17 0.70 -5.23 -7.16
N LEU A 18 -0.05 -4.24 -6.68
CA LEU A 18 0.44 -3.21 -5.75
C LEU A 18 1.03 -3.81 -4.46
N PHE A 19 0.67 -5.06 -4.12
CA PHE A 19 1.09 -5.75 -2.90
C PHE A 19 2.19 -6.79 -3.14
N MET A 20 2.85 -6.77 -4.31
CA MET A 20 3.89 -7.74 -4.67
C MET A 20 5.00 -7.89 -3.62
N GLU A 21 5.32 -6.81 -2.89
CA GLU A 21 6.37 -6.80 -1.86
C GLU A 21 5.82 -6.77 -0.43
N PHE A 22 4.49 -6.74 -0.26
CA PHE A 22 3.84 -6.60 1.04
C PHE A 22 4.40 -7.60 2.06
N GLY A 23 4.63 -7.13 3.29
CA GLY A 23 5.33 -7.87 4.33
C GLY A 23 6.79 -7.43 4.50
N ALA A 24 7.60 -8.30 5.09
CA ALA A 24 8.98 -8.01 5.47
C ALA A 24 9.87 -7.53 4.31
N LYS A 25 9.62 -8.01 3.09
CA LYS A 25 10.39 -7.66 1.89
C LYS A 25 10.29 -6.17 1.57
N ASP A 26 9.11 -5.57 1.75
CA ASP A 26 8.86 -4.16 1.45
C ASP A 26 9.81 -3.22 2.22
N PHE A 27 10.09 -3.53 3.50
CA PHE A 27 11.00 -2.72 4.31
C PHE A 27 12.44 -2.76 3.79
N GLN A 28 12.88 -3.91 3.27
CA GLN A 28 14.20 -4.04 2.64
C GLN A 28 14.26 -3.22 1.35
N THR A 29 13.23 -3.30 0.51
CA THR A 29 13.13 -2.51 -0.72
C THR A 29 13.08 -1.01 -0.40
N MET A 30 12.34 -0.59 0.64
CA MET A 30 12.33 0.80 1.09
C MET A 30 13.71 1.29 1.51
N GLN A 31 14.48 0.49 2.27
CA GLN A 31 15.85 0.84 2.66
C GLN A 31 16.75 1.02 1.44
N GLN A 32 16.73 0.06 0.51
CA GLN A 32 17.51 0.12 -0.75
C GLN A 32 17.14 1.36 -1.57
N ASN A 33 15.85 1.63 -1.73
CA ASN A 33 15.36 2.81 -2.45
C ASN A 33 15.78 4.11 -1.75
N LYS A 34 15.82 4.16 -0.42
CA LYS A 34 16.29 5.35 0.31
C LYS A 34 17.78 5.58 0.07
N GLU A 35 18.60 4.55 0.11
CA GLU A 35 20.04 4.63 -0.19
C GLU A 35 20.31 5.09 -1.62
N ALA A 36 19.46 4.67 -2.57
CA ALA A 36 19.53 5.07 -3.98
C ALA A 36 18.88 6.44 -4.28
N ASN A 37 18.35 7.16 -3.28
CA ASN A 37 17.54 8.39 -3.46
C ASN A 37 16.29 8.20 -4.35
N GLN A 38 15.71 6.99 -4.34
CA GLN A 38 14.54 6.57 -5.10
C GLN A 38 13.30 6.33 -4.22
N LEU A 39 13.36 6.64 -2.92
CA LEU A 39 12.18 6.59 -2.06
C LEU A 39 11.27 7.79 -2.39
N LEU A 40 10.01 7.54 -2.74
CA LEU A 40 9.09 8.55 -3.29
C LEU A 40 7.94 8.90 -2.34
N ALA A 41 7.42 10.11 -2.45
CA ALA A 41 6.16 10.53 -1.85
C ALA A 41 5.38 11.33 -2.91
N PHE A 42 4.05 11.44 -2.76
CA PHE A 42 3.26 12.27 -3.66
C PHE A 42 2.23 13.11 -2.91
N ASP A 43 1.74 14.13 -3.60
CA ASP A 43 0.50 14.84 -3.28
C ASP A 43 -0.34 15.01 -4.54
N GLU A 44 -1.39 15.82 -4.46
CA GLU A 44 -2.29 16.10 -5.56
C GLU A 44 -1.59 16.68 -6.81
N LYS A 45 -0.38 17.24 -6.68
CA LYS A 45 0.30 17.98 -7.75
C LYS A 45 1.43 17.20 -8.38
N SER A 46 2.21 16.45 -7.60
CA SER A 46 3.37 15.73 -8.14
C SER A 46 3.90 14.63 -7.22
N THR A 47 4.78 13.82 -7.81
CA THR A 47 5.65 12.87 -7.13
C THR A 47 7.02 13.50 -6.89
N PHE A 48 7.60 13.31 -5.72
CA PHE A 48 8.90 13.86 -5.32
C PHE A 48 9.62 12.90 -4.35
N PRO A 49 10.92 13.10 -4.06
CA PRO A 49 11.63 12.26 -3.10
C PRO A 49 11.04 12.36 -1.69
N ALA A 50 10.76 11.21 -1.06
CA ALA A 50 10.26 11.14 0.30
C ALA A 50 11.29 11.65 1.31
N LYS A 51 10.83 12.47 2.24
CA LYS A 51 11.67 13.03 3.31
C LYS A 51 12.13 11.93 4.28
N SER A 52 11.26 10.97 4.55
CA SER A 52 11.47 9.90 5.51
C SER A 52 10.74 8.62 5.07
N TYR A 53 10.96 7.50 5.76
CA TYR A 53 10.20 6.27 5.53
C TYR A 53 8.72 6.47 5.88
N GLU A 54 8.41 7.18 6.97
CA GLU A 54 7.03 7.52 7.33
C GLU A 54 6.35 8.36 6.23
N ASP A 55 7.06 9.37 5.70
CA ASP A 55 6.56 10.21 4.60
C ASP A 55 6.24 9.36 3.35
N HIS A 56 7.09 8.39 3.02
CA HIS A 56 6.82 7.42 1.96
C HIS A 56 5.58 6.57 2.24
N VAL A 57 5.48 5.95 3.41
CA VAL A 57 4.33 5.09 3.75
C VAL A 57 3.02 5.87 3.68
N LEU A 58 2.96 7.04 4.32
CA LEU A 58 1.73 7.81 4.43
C LEU A 58 1.33 8.45 3.10
N ARG A 59 2.27 9.08 2.40
CA ARG A 59 1.95 9.90 1.23
C ARG A 59 2.04 9.15 -0.08
N PHE A 60 2.74 8.02 -0.13
CA PHE A 60 2.80 7.16 -1.29
C PHE A 60 1.88 5.95 -1.12
N LYS A 61 2.23 5.02 -0.22
CA LYS A 61 1.54 3.72 -0.12
C LYS A 61 0.08 3.87 0.33
N VAL A 62 -0.18 4.55 1.45
CA VAL A 62 -1.54 4.75 1.97
C VAL A 62 -2.40 5.56 1.00
N SER A 63 -1.84 6.62 0.41
CA SER A 63 -2.57 7.44 -0.57
C SER A 63 -2.97 6.67 -1.82
N TYR A 64 -2.06 5.88 -2.42
CA TYR A 64 -2.39 5.03 -3.58
C TYR A 64 -3.44 3.98 -3.21
N LEU A 65 -3.35 3.43 -2.01
CA LEU A 65 -4.28 2.42 -1.54
C LEU A 65 -5.69 2.99 -1.36
N LYS A 66 -5.83 4.19 -0.80
CA LYS A 66 -7.11 4.89 -0.68
C LYS A 66 -7.75 5.17 -2.04
N GLN A 67 -6.95 5.61 -3.01
CA GLN A 67 -7.44 5.80 -4.38
C GLN A 67 -7.88 4.49 -5.03
N SER A 68 -7.18 3.39 -4.76
CA SER A 68 -7.53 2.07 -5.32
C SER A 68 -8.81 1.52 -4.68
N ILE A 69 -8.98 1.67 -3.37
CA ILE A 69 -10.23 1.34 -2.66
C ILE A 69 -11.41 2.11 -3.26
N GLN A 70 -11.28 3.44 -3.42
CA GLN A 70 -12.33 4.25 -4.03
C GLN A 70 -12.71 3.74 -5.42
N LYS A 71 -11.73 3.39 -6.26
CA LYS A 71 -12.00 2.83 -7.59
C LYS A 71 -12.75 1.50 -7.53
N ILE A 72 -12.45 0.65 -6.54
CA ILE A 72 -13.17 -0.61 -6.33
C ILE A 72 -14.61 -0.33 -5.85
N GLU A 73 -14.81 0.62 -4.94
CA GLU A 73 -16.13 1.06 -4.47
C GLU A 73 -16.98 1.68 -5.59
N ASP A 74 -16.35 2.32 -6.58
CA ASP A 74 -17.00 2.94 -7.72
C ASP A 74 -17.42 1.93 -8.81
N LEU A 75 -16.95 0.67 -8.74
CA LEU A 75 -17.40 -0.40 -9.64
C LEU A 75 -18.88 -0.69 -9.44
N LYS A 76 -19.60 -0.94 -10.53
CA LYS A 76 -21.04 -1.23 -10.46
C LYS A 76 -21.26 -2.70 -10.10
N PRO A 77 -21.83 -3.04 -8.94
CA PRO A 77 -22.01 -4.45 -8.58
C PRO A 77 -23.12 -5.11 -9.42
N THR A 78 -22.86 -6.35 -9.85
CA THR A 78 -23.86 -7.31 -10.37
C THR A 78 -23.84 -8.58 -9.53
N GLU A 79 -24.75 -9.52 -9.79
CA GLU A 79 -24.76 -10.81 -9.07
C GLU A 79 -23.43 -11.57 -9.25
N GLU A 80 -22.84 -11.52 -10.45
CA GLU A 80 -21.59 -12.22 -10.75
C GLU A 80 -20.34 -11.49 -10.20
N THR A 81 -20.34 -10.15 -10.20
CA THR A 81 -19.14 -9.36 -9.82
C THR A 81 -19.06 -9.03 -8.34
N THR A 82 -20.19 -9.06 -7.62
CA THR A 82 -20.25 -8.72 -6.19
C THR A 82 -19.25 -9.50 -5.32
N PRO A 83 -19.11 -10.83 -5.45
CA PRO A 83 -18.15 -11.58 -4.63
C PRO A 83 -16.69 -11.13 -4.84
N MET A 84 -16.31 -10.80 -6.08
CA MET A 84 -14.96 -10.34 -6.41
C MET A 84 -14.71 -8.93 -5.88
N ILE A 85 -15.68 -8.02 -6.01
CA ILE A 85 -15.59 -6.67 -5.45
C ILE A 85 -15.40 -6.73 -3.94
N ASN A 86 -16.21 -7.53 -3.24
CA ASN A 86 -16.10 -7.68 -1.79
C ASN A 86 -14.76 -8.28 -1.37
N ALA A 87 -14.29 -9.35 -2.03
CA ALA A 87 -12.99 -9.94 -1.73
C ALA A 87 -11.83 -8.95 -1.96
N SER A 88 -11.93 -8.12 -3.00
CA SER A 88 -10.97 -7.05 -3.27
C SER A 88 -10.98 -5.99 -2.16
N LEU A 89 -12.17 -5.51 -1.77
CA LEU A 89 -12.31 -4.55 -0.67
C LEU A 89 -11.79 -5.11 0.66
N ASP A 90 -12.05 -6.37 0.98
CA ASP A 90 -11.55 -7.03 2.19
C ASP A 90 -10.01 -7.04 2.21
N LEU A 91 -9.39 -7.45 1.10
CA LEU A 91 -7.93 -7.47 0.96
C LEU A 91 -7.33 -6.07 1.06
N PHE A 92 -7.87 -5.10 0.31
CA PHE A 92 -7.33 -3.75 0.28
C PHE A 92 -7.51 -3.04 1.64
N ASN A 93 -8.63 -3.25 2.32
CA ASN A 93 -8.84 -2.71 3.67
C ASN A 93 -7.94 -3.37 4.72
N PHE A 94 -7.70 -4.68 4.63
CA PHE A 94 -6.73 -5.36 5.47
C PHE A 94 -5.32 -4.76 5.29
N VAL A 95 -4.86 -4.62 4.04
CA VAL A 95 -3.55 -4.02 3.75
C VAL A 95 -3.50 -2.56 4.21
N LYS A 96 -4.60 -1.82 4.08
CA LYS A 96 -4.68 -0.42 4.53
C LYS A 96 -4.48 -0.32 6.03
N ASP A 97 -5.12 -1.19 6.80
CA ASP A 97 -4.95 -1.22 8.25
C ASP A 97 -3.49 -1.49 8.63
N LYS A 98 -2.84 -2.44 7.94
CA LYS A 98 -1.42 -2.75 8.13
C LYS A 98 -0.51 -1.58 7.76
N TYR A 99 -0.81 -0.87 6.67
CA TYR A 99 -0.08 0.32 6.30
C TYR A 99 -0.25 1.47 7.30
N GLU A 100 -1.48 1.77 7.73
CA GLU A 100 -1.78 2.89 8.63
C GLU A 100 -1.32 2.65 10.07
N LYS A 101 -1.09 1.39 10.47
CA LYS A 101 -0.62 1.01 11.81
C LYS A 101 0.82 0.51 11.79
N ASP A 102 1.00 -0.75 11.41
CA ASP A 102 2.23 -1.50 11.63
C ASP A 102 3.38 -0.94 10.78
N TYR A 103 3.15 -0.64 9.50
CA TYR A 103 4.16 -0.01 8.66
C TYR A 103 4.54 1.37 9.13
N VAL A 104 3.59 2.21 9.56
CA VAL A 104 3.92 3.54 10.11
C VAL A 104 4.79 3.40 11.36
N LYS A 105 4.48 2.45 12.25
CA LYS A 105 5.31 2.13 13.42
C LYS A 105 6.73 1.72 13.02
N ILE A 106 6.86 0.79 12.06
CA ILE A 106 8.17 0.29 11.60
C ILE A 106 8.94 1.40 10.85
N ALA A 107 8.27 2.19 10.03
CA ALA A 107 8.87 3.31 9.31
C ALA A 107 9.45 4.36 10.27
N LYS A 108 8.77 4.64 11.39
CA LYS A 108 9.31 5.50 12.46
C LYS A 108 10.57 4.91 13.09
N LEU A 109 10.59 3.60 13.35
CA LEU A 109 11.79 2.94 13.89
C LEU A 109 12.97 3.03 12.91
N LEU A 110 12.71 2.89 11.62
CA LEU A 110 13.70 3.08 10.56
C LEU A 110 14.22 4.53 10.51
N ASP A 111 13.32 5.51 10.53
CA ASP A 111 13.66 6.94 10.54
C ASP A 111 14.51 7.32 11.77
N GLN A 112 14.22 6.70 12.93
CA GLN A 112 14.95 6.88 14.18
C GLN A 112 16.26 6.09 14.26
N LYS A 113 16.58 5.26 13.24
CA LYS A 113 17.73 4.35 13.24
C LYS A 113 17.75 3.46 14.49
N ALA A 114 16.58 2.94 14.88
CA ALA A 114 16.45 2.02 16.00
C ALA A 114 17.33 0.76 15.81
N PRO A 115 17.68 0.04 16.89
CA PRO A 115 18.44 -1.20 16.78
C PRO A 115 17.76 -2.21 15.85
N LYS A 116 18.56 -2.94 15.06
CA LYS A 116 18.06 -3.93 14.10
C LYS A 116 17.11 -4.94 14.74
N GLU A 117 17.44 -5.45 15.93
CA GLU A 117 16.58 -6.38 16.67
C GLU A 117 15.18 -5.80 16.98
N THR A 118 15.11 -4.51 17.30
CA THR A 118 13.82 -3.82 17.54
C THR A 118 12.99 -3.72 16.27
N ILE A 119 13.63 -3.43 15.13
CA ILE A 119 12.97 -3.36 13.83
C ILE A 119 12.50 -4.75 13.38
N ASP A 120 13.37 -5.75 13.45
CA ASP A 120 13.07 -7.13 13.05
C ASP A 120 11.91 -7.72 13.88
N LYS A 121 11.89 -7.44 15.19
CA LYS A 121 10.77 -7.83 16.06
C LYS A 121 9.46 -7.15 15.65
N ALA A 122 9.49 -5.85 15.38
CA ALA A 122 8.30 -5.12 14.95
C ALA A 122 7.77 -5.63 13.60
N ILE A 123 8.65 -6.02 12.67
CA ILE A 123 8.28 -6.63 11.39
C ILE A 123 7.64 -8.01 11.60
N ALA A 124 8.15 -8.82 12.53
CA ALA A 124 7.62 -10.16 12.81
C ALA A 124 6.26 -10.16 13.55
N GLU A 125 5.92 -9.06 14.23
CA GLU A 125 4.67 -8.89 14.98
C GLU A 125 3.54 -8.21 14.19
N MET A 126 3.82 -7.77 12.96
CA MET A 126 2.83 -7.19 12.04
C MET A 126 1.86 -8.26 11.54
#